data_AF-A0A7N4P9E8-F1
#
_entry.id   AF-A0A7N4P9E8-F1
#
_cell.length_a   1.000
_cell.length_b   1.000
_cell.length_c   1.000
_cell.angle_alpha   90.00
_cell.angle_beta   90.00
_cell.angle_gamma   90.00
#
_symmetry.space_group_name_H-M   'P 1'
#
loop_
_entity.id
_entity.type
_entity.pdbx_description
1 polymer ?
#
loop_
_entity_poly.entity_id
_entity_poly.type
_entity_poly.pdbx_seq_one_letter_code
_entity_poly.pdbx_strand_id
1 'polypeptide(L)'
;MATASDFKTNADQACRAAEEFVNVYYETIDKRRRMMTRLYLDTATLVWNGNVVNGQDALGKFFETLPASEFHINVVDCQPVHGETRGFLK
;
A
#
# COMPACT_ATOMS: atom_id res chain seq x y z
N MET A 1 -28.59 1.59 -1.11
CA MET A 1 -28.17 0.60 -0.11
C MET A 1 -27.42 -0.49 -0.86
N ALA A 2 -26.16 -0.76 -0.53
CA ALA A 2 -25.45 -1.90 -1.12
C ALA A 2 -26.14 -3.19 -0.65
N THR A 3 -26.47 -4.08 -1.57
CA THR A 3 -27.10 -5.36 -1.20
C THR A 3 -26.03 -6.27 -0.60
N ALA A 4 -26.43 -7.24 0.24
CA ALA A 4 -25.47 -8.16 0.88
C ALA A 4 -24.63 -8.96 -0.15
N SER A 5 -25.16 -9.16 -1.36
CA SER A 5 -24.43 -9.70 -2.52
C SER A 5 -23.21 -8.84 -2.87
N ASP A 6 -23.40 -7.53 -2.94
CA ASP A 6 -22.36 -6.57 -3.33
C ASP A 6 -21.24 -6.50 -2.28
N PHE A 7 -21.59 -6.62 -1.00
CA PHE A 7 -20.61 -6.61 0.09
C PHE A 7 -19.66 -7.81 0.02
N LYS A 8 -20.20 -9.03 -0.13
CA LYS A 8 -19.38 -10.22 -0.22
C LYS A 8 -18.46 -10.16 -1.45
N THR A 9 -18.98 -9.72 -2.59
CA THR A 9 -18.16 -9.56 -3.80
C THR A 9 -17.01 -8.56 -3.60
N ASN A 10 -17.26 -7.42 -2.94
CA ASN A 10 -16.22 -6.44 -2.66
C ASN A 10 -15.16 -6.97 -1.69
N ALA A 11 -15.58 -7.74 -0.67
CA ALA A 11 -14.66 -8.39 0.25
C ALA A 11 -13.79 -9.44 -0.47
N ASP A 12 -14.38 -10.31 -1.29
CA ASP A 12 -13.65 -11.32 -2.06
C ASP A 12 -12.65 -10.68 -3.04
N GLN A 13 -13.03 -9.56 -3.68
CA GLN A 13 -12.14 -8.78 -4.54
C GLN A 13 -11.00 -8.12 -3.76
N ALA A 14 -11.28 -7.55 -2.59
CA ALA A 14 -10.27 -6.97 -1.72
C ALA A 14 -9.22 -8.02 -1.30
N CYS A 15 -9.65 -9.24 -0.94
CA CYS A 15 -8.75 -10.34 -0.59
C CYS A 15 -7.79 -10.67 -1.72
N ARG A 16 -8.32 -10.88 -2.94
CA ARG A 16 -7.46 -11.19 -4.11
C ARG A 16 -6.49 -10.06 -4.43
N ALA A 17 -6.96 -8.82 -4.42
CA ALA A 17 -6.12 -7.66 -4.67
C ALA A 17 -5.03 -7.50 -3.61
N ALA A 18 -5.34 -7.74 -2.33
CA ALA A 18 -4.38 -7.64 -1.23
C ALA A 18 -3.30 -8.72 -1.33
N GLU A 19 -3.66 -9.98 -1.59
CA GLU A 19 -2.70 -11.08 -1.78
C GLU A 19 -1.71 -10.79 -2.91
N GLU A 20 -2.20 -10.32 -4.06
CA GLU A 20 -1.36 -9.93 -5.19
C GLU A 20 -0.50 -8.70 -4.85
N PHE A 21 -1.09 -7.67 -4.25
CA PHE A 21 -0.39 -6.44 -3.92
C PHE A 21 0.73 -6.63 -2.91
N VAL A 22 0.50 -7.41 -1.85
CA VAL A 22 1.51 -7.69 -0.81
C VAL A 22 2.74 -8.35 -1.43
N ASN A 23 2.53 -9.34 -2.32
CA ASN A 23 3.63 -9.99 -3.03
C ASN A 23 4.42 -9.00 -3.88
N VAL A 24 3.73 -8.19 -4.69
CA VAL A 24 4.37 -7.17 -5.54
C VAL A 24 5.12 -6.14 -4.71
N TYR A 25 4.51 -5.63 -3.64
CA TYR A 25 5.06 -4.56 -2.81
C TYR A 25 6.33 -5.01 -2.09
N TYR A 26 6.27 -6.14 -1.37
CA TYR A 26 7.42 -6.63 -0.61
C TYR A 26 8.51 -7.21 -1.51
N GLU A 27 8.16 -7.84 -2.63
CA GLU A 27 9.19 -8.22 -3.62
C GLU A 27 9.88 -6.98 -4.21
N THR A 28 9.15 -5.90 -4.45
CA THR A 28 9.71 -4.67 -5.04
C THR A 28 10.66 -3.98 -4.06
N ILE A 29 10.34 -3.88 -2.78
CA ILE A 29 11.23 -3.21 -1.81
C ILE A 29 12.51 -4.00 -1.57
N ASP A 30 12.44 -5.34 -1.61
CA ASP A 30 13.59 -6.22 -1.40
C ASP A 30 14.47 -6.33 -2.64
N LYS A 31 13.88 -6.52 -3.83
CA LYS A 31 14.63 -6.85 -5.06
C LYS A 31 14.74 -5.71 -6.07
N ARG A 32 13.79 -4.77 -6.08
CA ARG A 32 13.64 -3.75 -7.14
C ARG A 32 13.38 -2.36 -6.57
N ARG A 33 14.13 -1.97 -5.54
CA ARG A 33 13.87 -0.78 -4.72
C ARG A 33 13.66 0.53 -5.48
N ARG A 34 14.39 0.73 -6.59
CA ARG A 34 14.23 1.90 -7.47
C ARG A 34 12.85 2.03 -8.11
N MET A 35 12.07 0.95 -8.14
CA MET A 35 10.72 0.90 -8.69
C MET A 35 9.64 1.16 -7.65
N MET A 36 10.01 1.29 -6.35
CA MET A 36 9.05 1.46 -5.25
C MET A 36 8.13 2.66 -5.44
N THR A 37 8.68 3.77 -5.93
CA THR A 37 7.92 5.01 -6.17
C THR A 37 6.73 4.81 -7.11
N ARG A 38 6.81 3.87 -8.06
CA ARG A 38 5.72 3.55 -8.99
C ARG A 38 4.50 2.91 -8.33
N LEU A 39 4.65 2.36 -7.12
CA LEU A 39 3.55 1.80 -6.35
C LEU A 39 2.80 2.86 -5.51
N TYR A 40 3.32 4.09 -5.48
CA TYR A 40 2.74 5.21 -4.75
C TYR A 40 2.06 6.17 -5.73
N LEU A 41 0.91 6.73 -5.33
CA LEU A 41 0.28 7.84 -6.04
C LEU A 41 1.14 9.12 -5.90
N ASP A 42 0.96 10.08 -6.81
CA ASP A 42 1.64 11.38 -6.74
C ASP A 42 1.27 12.16 -5.46
N THR A 43 0.06 11.92 -4.95
CA THR A 43 -0.48 12.52 -3.73
C THR A 43 -0.24 11.66 -2.47
N ALA A 44 0.50 10.56 -2.58
CA ALA A 44 0.69 9.64 -1.47
C ALA A 44 1.54 10.25 -0.34
N THR A 45 1.21 9.82 0.87
CA THR A 45 1.92 10.17 2.11
C THR A 45 2.40 8.87 2.77
N LEU A 46 3.71 8.75 2.98
CA LEU A 46 4.30 7.66 3.76
C LEU A 46 4.61 8.17 5.17
N VAL A 47 4.28 7.38 6.18
CA VAL A 47 4.70 7.62 7.56
C VAL A 47 5.54 6.43 8.02
N TRP A 48 6.85 6.64 8.22
CA TRP A 48 7.79 5.61 8.65
C TRP A 48 8.31 5.89 10.05
N ASN A 49 7.89 5.07 11.04
CA ASN A 49 8.23 5.25 12.46
C ASN A 49 7.98 6.69 12.97
N GLY A 50 6.88 7.31 12.54
CA GLY A 50 6.51 8.68 12.89
C GLY A 50 7.07 9.79 11.98
N ASN A 51 7.98 9.46 11.06
CA ASN A 51 8.52 10.43 10.10
C ASN A 51 7.67 10.46 8.83
N VAL A 52 7.21 11.65 8.45
CA VAL A 52 6.35 11.86 7.28
C VAL A 52 7.20 12.12 6.03
N VAL A 53 6.89 11.41 4.94
CA VAL A 53 7.52 11.56 3.62
C VAL A 53 6.42 11.78 2.59
N ASN A 54 6.45 12.95 1.95
CA ASN A 54 5.40 13.39 1.02
C ASN A 54 5.96 13.65 -0.36
N GLY A 55 5.27 13.13 -1.38
CA GLY A 55 5.62 13.33 -2.78
C GLY A 55 6.67 12.35 -3.32
N GLN A 56 6.62 12.13 -4.63
CA GLN A 56 7.40 11.11 -5.34
C GLN A 56 8.92 11.27 -5.19
N ASP A 57 9.44 12.50 -5.30
CA ASP A 57 10.88 12.76 -5.17
C ASP A 57 11.40 12.43 -3.76
N ALA A 58 10.63 12.76 -2.74
CA ALA A 58 10.98 12.48 -1.35
C ALA A 58 10.91 10.98 -1.05
N LEU A 59 9.88 10.29 -1.57
CA LEU A 59 9.76 8.84 -1.49
C LEU A 59 10.94 8.13 -2.16
N GLY A 60 11.33 8.56 -3.37
CA GLY A 60 12.47 7.99 -4.09
C GLY A 60 13.76 8.08 -3.30
N LYS A 61 14.10 9.29 -2.83
CA LYS A 61 15.26 9.50 -1.96
C LYS A 61 15.17 8.68 -0.68
N PHE A 62 14.01 8.65 -0.03
CA PHE A 62 13.81 7.89 1.19
C PHE A 62 14.11 6.39 0.99
N PHE A 63 13.52 5.76 -0.03
CA PHE A 63 13.78 4.34 -0.31
C PHE A 63 15.26 4.07 -0.64
N GLU A 64 15.96 4.98 -1.33
CA GLU A 64 17.40 4.82 -1.59
C GLU A 64 18.25 4.87 -0.32
N THR A 65 17.82 5.59 0.72
CA THR A 65 18.53 5.65 2.00
C THR A 65 18.33 4.42 2.88
N LEU A 66 17.29 3.61 2.63
CA LEU A 66 17.02 2.43 3.45
C LEU A 66 18.02 1.30 3.18
N PRO A 67 18.48 0.60 4.23
CA PRO A 67 19.33 -0.58 4.06
C PRO A 67 18.60 -1.71 3.32
N ALA A 68 19.35 -2.70 2.84
CA ALA A 68 18.76 -3.91 2.27
C ALA A 68 17.81 -4.58 3.28
N SER A 69 16.74 -5.18 2.78
CA SER A 69 15.69 -5.80 3.58
C SER A 69 15.35 -7.18 3.00
N GLU A 70 14.79 -8.02 3.87
CA GLU A 70 14.14 -9.27 3.49
C GLU A 70 12.90 -9.42 4.37
N PHE A 71 11.71 -9.34 3.77
CA PHE A 71 10.45 -9.43 4.50
C PHE A 71 9.89 -10.85 4.47
N HIS A 72 9.55 -11.39 5.64
CA HIS A 72 8.76 -12.61 5.79
C HIS A 72 7.36 -12.26 6.27
N ILE A 73 6.38 -12.39 5.39
CA ILE A 73 4.99 -12.03 5.68
C ILE A 73 4.27 -13.25 6.28
N ASN A 74 3.84 -13.12 7.54
CA ASN A 74 3.15 -14.19 8.25
C ASN A 74 1.63 -14.05 8.20
N VAL A 75 1.13 -12.81 8.20
CA VAL A 75 -0.29 -12.49 8.30
C VAL A 75 -0.59 -11.30 7.40
N VAL A 76 -1.71 -11.39 6.68
CA VAL A 76 -2.28 -10.31 5.88
C VAL A 76 -3.75 -10.21 6.24
N ASP A 77 -4.26 -8.99 6.35
CA ASP A 77 -5.68 -8.70 6.49
C ASP A 77 -6.06 -7.58 5.52
N CYS A 78 -7.30 -7.58 5.04
CA CYS A 78 -7.79 -6.55 4.13
C CYS A 78 -9.29 -6.31 4.32
N GLN A 79 -9.72 -5.08 4.04
CA GLN A 79 -11.11 -4.69 4.16
C GLN A 79 -11.50 -3.77 2.99
N PRO A 80 -12.65 -3.98 2.35
CA PRO A 80 -13.13 -3.04 1.33
C PRO A 80 -13.49 -1.70 1.99
N VAL A 81 -13.01 -0.60 1.40
CA VAL A 81 -13.31 0.75 1.89
C VAL A 81 -14.72 1.15 1.42
N HIS A 82 -15.50 1.77 2.30
CA HIS A 82 -16.83 2.28 1.96
C HIS A 82 -16.73 3.46 0.97
N GLY A 83 -17.72 3.59 0.09
CA GLY A 83 -17.78 4.68 -0.90
C GLY A 83 -17.74 6.07 -0.24
N GLU A 84 -16.89 6.94 -0.79
CA GLU A 84 -16.35 8.19 -0.24
C GLU A 84 -15.22 8.02 0.80
N THR A 85 -14.01 7.86 0.28
CA THR A 85 -12.79 8.28 0.97
C THR A 85 -12.80 9.80 1.12
N ARG A 86 -13.55 10.34 2.08
CA ARG A 86 -13.26 11.67 2.61
C ARG A 86 -11.92 11.54 3.35
N GLY A 87 -10.85 11.97 2.69
CA GLY A 87 -9.48 11.88 3.20
C GLY A 87 -9.40 12.25 4.67
N PHE A 88 -8.67 11.43 5.44
CA PHE A 88 -8.41 11.59 6.87
C PHE A 88 -7.50 12.79 7.22
N LEU A 89 -7.52 13.85 6.42
CA LEU A 89 -6.80 15.10 6.67
C LEU A 89 -7.77 16.26 6.50
N LYS A 90 -8.35 16.69 7.63
CA LYS A 90 -8.81 18.05 7.85
C LYS A 90 -7.89 18.70 8.85
#